data_AF-A0A1Q5UHG3-F1
#
_entry.id   AF-A0A1Q5UHG3-F1
#
_cell.length_a   1.000
_cell.length_b   1.000
_cell.length_c   1.000
_cell.angle_alpha   90.00
_cell.angle_beta   90.00
_cell.angle_gamma   90.00
#
_symmetry.space_group_name_H-M   'P 1'
#
loop_
_entity.id
_entity.type
_entity.pdbx_description
1 polymer ?
#
loop_
_entity_poly.entity_id
_entity_poly.type
_entity_poly.pdbx_seq_one_letter_code
_entity_poly.pdbx_strand_id
1 'polypeptide(L)'
;MDLFDLGTYFASCVPVRARLNPLLKYAACAYAAKQLGRVKGAKAKMGGVCSRQAIMEVWHDKDNDFAWIGAKYYEKAIQLLMKELQPDAEAPPPLSTPEAFGQWQANELCDDAENPRKRRRRVSNSRLSRGVHSDEILAATAILSVYEFLDATGPAWSRHLSGVKSLLDVAEVGIMPLEHQSSDGDSPYQYKKSRLSRARKAAFWNFARQDYLAAFINECQTRLNTEDIVLWTEAGLLIDPMGFVQPSNTGEAGYPEGNDVMKEDQICNALVWIMSKIVNHISSGDNLNVNDTRSVDSGPLGVSQQVIFERWYRLEAELDTWYSGLPDTFKPCARIDPSRIPHYRPADEAKDLTTLQEIWHSIPMCASSMQHYHMARILLLINKPHESTSRRSTITLRLQSYRSIEAEIGYHSREILGIGLARPDGGVRINSLQPLFVAGQCLTDARERRTAIRLLRAIEADLGWATEYRVQQLLKEWGWDEGFLRSVAGT
;
A
#
# COMPACT_ATOMS: atom_id res chain seq x y z
N MET A 1 0.64 -8.90 -2.66
CA MET A 1 -0.64 -8.25 -3.01
C MET A 1 -1.71 -8.47 -1.94
N ASP A 2 -1.79 -9.66 -1.32
CA ASP A 2 -2.83 -10.04 -0.35
C ASP A 2 -2.52 -9.74 1.12
N LEU A 3 -1.56 -8.86 1.45
CA LEU A 3 -1.13 -8.70 2.85
C LEU A 3 -2.29 -8.40 3.80
N PHE A 4 -3.29 -7.61 3.36
CA PHE A 4 -4.53 -7.32 4.11
C PHE A 4 -5.77 -7.98 3.47
N ASP A 5 -5.63 -9.21 2.96
CA ASP A 5 -6.74 -10.02 2.46
C ASP A 5 -6.60 -11.45 3.00
N LEU A 6 -7.36 -11.80 4.04
CA LEU A 6 -7.39 -13.18 4.58
C LEU A 6 -7.92 -14.18 3.53
N GLY A 7 -8.69 -13.68 2.57
CA GLY A 7 -9.11 -14.44 1.41
C GLY A 7 -7.93 -14.85 0.53
N THR A 8 -6.79 -14.17 0.52
CA THR A 8 -5.66 -14.49 -0.37
C THR A 8 -6.05 -14.56 -1.85
N TYR A 9 -6.89 -13.64 -2.34
CA TYR A 9 -7.44 -13.72 -3.70
C TYR A 9 -6.35 -13.77 -4.78
N PHE A 10 -5.32 -12.92 -4.71
CA PHE A 10 -4.25 -12.90 -5.71
C PHE A 10 -3.32 -14.12 -5.58
N ALA A 11 -3.07 -14.63 -4.38
CA ALA A 11 -2.22 -15.80 -4.18
C ALA A 11 -2.93 -17.13 -4.49
N SER A 12 -4.24 -17.22 -4.24
CA SER A 12 -5.00 -18.49 -4.32
C SER A 12 -5.91 -18.58 -5.54
N CYS A 13 -6.64 -17.51 -5.87
CA CYS A 13 -7.65 -17.55 -6.95
C CYS A 13 -7.06 -17.20 -8.31
N VAL A 14 -6.20 -16.18 -8.38
CA VAL A 14 -5.62 -15.71 -9.66
C VAL A 14 -4.83 -16.82 -10.39
N PRO A 15 -3.96 -17.62 -9.74
CA PRO A 15 -3.21 -18.67 -10.44
C PRO A 15 -4.13 -19.74 -11.05
N VAL A 16 -5.25 -20.06 -10.40
CA VAL A 16 -6.25 -21.01 -10.91
C VAL A 16 -6.95 -20.41 -12.13
N ARG A 17 -7.40 -19.15 -12.06
CA ARG A 17 -8.08 -18.46 -13.18
C ARG A 17 -7.15 -18.21 -14.37
N ALA A 18 -5.87 -17.94 -14.13
CA ALA A 18 -4.85 -17.73 -15.16
C ALA A 18 -4.65 -18.95 -16.08
N ARG A 19 -5.09 -20.15 -15.68
CA ARG A 19 -5.08 -21.33 -16.56
C ARG A 19 -6.02 -21.18 -17.76
N LEU A 20 -7.11 -20.41 -17.60
CA LEU A 20 -8.17 -20.26 -18.59
C LEU A 20 -8.28 -18.82 -19.13
N ASN A 21 -7.76 -17.82 -18.42
CA ASN A 21 -7.78 -16.42 -18.82
C ASN A 21 -6.36 -15.97 -19.24
N PRO A 22 -6.09 -15.74 -20.55
CA PRO A 22 -4.77 -15.32 -21.03
C PRO A 22 -4.30 -13.99 -20.48
N LEU A 23 -5.19 -13.01 -20.27
CA LEU A 23 -4.84 -11.69 -19.74
C LEU A 23 -4.26 -11.83 -18.32
N LEU A 24 -4.98 -12.53 -17.42
CA LEU A 24 -4.49 -12.82 -16.08
C LEU A 24 -3.18 -13.60 -16.08
N LYS A 25 -3.05 -14.57 -17.00
CA LYS A 25 -1.82 -15.35 -17.15
C LYS A 25 -0.63 -14.46 -17.47
N TYR A 26 -0.74 -13.64 -18.50
CA TYR A 26 0.37 -12.79 -18.92
C TYR A 26 0.67 -11.70 -17.89
N ALA A 27 -0.35 -11.09 -17.27
CA ALA A 27 -0.13 -10.13 -16.19
C ALA A 27 0.61 -10.74 -14.99
N ALA A 28 0.18 -11.91 -14.51
CA ALA A 28 0.82 -12.57 -13.36
C ALA A 28 2.25 -13.06 -13.71
N CYS A 29 2.44 -13.62 -14.90
CA CYS A 29 3.78 -14.04 -15.36
C CYS A 29 4.72 -12.85 -15.58
N ALA A 30 4.22 -11.71 -16.08
CA ALA A 30 5.02 -10.50 -16.24
C ALA A 30 5.53 -10.02 -14.88
N TYR A 31 4.64 -9.92 -13.89
CA TYR A 31 4.99 -9.52 -12.53
C TYR A 31 6.01 -10.47 -11.88
N ALA A 32 5.76 -11.79 -11.98
CA ALA A 32 6.68 -12.79 -11.44
C ALA A 32 8.06 -12.76 -12.12
N ALA A 33 8.11 -12.67 -13.46
CA ALA A 33 9.36 -12.62 -14.20
C ALA A 33 10.16 -11.36 -13.88
N LYS A 34 9.51 -10.20 -13.78
CA LYS A 34 10.15 -8.94 -13.38
C LYS A 34 10.79 -9.04 -11.99
N GLN A 35 10.04 -9.54 -11.01
CA GLN A 35 10.55 -9.73 -9.66
C GLN A 35 11.75 -10.68 -9.65
N LEU A 36 11.64 -11.84 -10.33
CA LEU A 36 12.73 -12.80 -10.45
C LEU A 36 13.98 -12.21 -11.11
N GLY A 37 13.83 -11.40 -12.15
CA GLY A 37 14.96 -10.73 -12.81
C GLY A 37 15.73 -9.82 -11.86
N ARG A 38 15.02 -9.08 -11.00
CA ARG A 38 15.65 -8.15 -10.05
C ARG A 38 16.39 -8.84 -8.90
N VAL A 39 15.94 -10.04 -8.51
CA VAL A 39 16.65 -10.89 -7.55
C VAL A 39 17.58 -11.91 -8.23
N LYS A 40 17.85 -11.77 -9.54
CA LYS A 40 18.74 -12.65 -10.32
C LYS A 40 18.36 -14.14 -10.21
N GLY A 41 17.06 -14.41 -10.18
CA GLY A 41 16.47 -15.74 -10.00
C GLY A 41 16.58 -16.30 -8.58
N ALA A 42 17.13 -15.55 -7.63
CA ALA A 42 17.17 -15.96 -6.23
C ALA A 42 15.76 -15.98 -5.63
N LYS A 43 15.42 -17.07 -4.96
CA LYS A 43 14.15 -17.21 -4.24
C LYS A 43 14.43 -17.48 -2.76
N ALA A 44 13.69 -16.84 -1.86
CA ALA A 44 13.80 -17.17 -0.44
C ALA A 44 13.47 -18.66 -0.21
N LYS A 45 14.27 -19.33 0.62
CA LYS A 45 13.97 -20.69 1.08
C LYS A 45 12.78 -20.60 2.04
N MET A 46 11.61 -21.12 1.65
CA MET A 46 10.38 -21.04 2.45
C MET A 46 9.75 -22.44 2.60
N GLY A 47 9.50 -22.87 3.85
CA GLY A 47 8.77 -24.11 4.20
C GLY A 47 9.53 -25.44 4.00
N GLY A 48 9.13 -26.49 4.73
CA GLY A 48 9.61 -27.87 4.55
C GLY A 48 11.05 -28.16 5.03
N VAL A 49 11.65 -29.27 4.54
CA VAL A 49 13.06 -29.66 4.82
C VAL A 49 14.01 -28.70 4.06
N CYS A 50 14.16 -27.49 4.58
CA CYS A 50 14.69 -26.34 3.84
C CYS A 50 16.23 -26.20 3.89
N SER A 51 16.98 -27.28 3.67
CA SER A 51 18.44 -27.19 3.46
C SER A 51 18.78 -26.66 2.06
N ARG A 52 17.93 -26.92 1.06
CA ARG A 52 18.10 -26.57 -0.36
C ARG A 52 16.76 -26.13 -1.00
N GLN A 53 16.83 -25.28 -2.03
CA GLN A 53 15.66 -24.95 -2.86
C GLN A 53 15.20 -26.18 -3.65
N ALA A 54 13.92 -26.22 -4.05
CA ALA A 54 13.42 -27.29 -4.89
C ALA A 54 14.09 -27.24 -6.28
N ILE A 55 14.38 -28.40 -6.87
CA ILE A 55 15.15 -28.47 -8.13
C ILE A 55 14.45 -27.72 -9.28
N MET A 56 13.12 -27.65 -9.26
CA MET A 56 12.30 -26.93 -10.24
C MET A 56 12.26 -25.40 -10.00
N GLU A 57 12.81 -24.94 -8.88
CA GLU A 57 12.99 -23.52 -8.56
C GLU A 57 14.42 -23.04 -8.87
N VAL A 58 15.35 -23.97 -9.13
CA VAL A 58 16.73 -23.67 -9.49
C VAL A 58 16.84 -23.64 -11.01
N TRP A 59 17.05 -22.44 -11.55
CA TRP A 59 17.30 -22.23 -12.97
C TRP A 59 18.79 -22.45 -13.25
N HIS A 60 19.11 -23.62 -13.82
CA HIS A 60 20.49 -24.01 -14.11
C HIS A 60 21.12 -23.18 -15.25
N ASP A 61 20.31 -22.68 -16.19
CA ASP A 61 20.72 -21.71 -17.20
C ASP A 61 20.64 -20.30 -16.62
N LYS A 62 21.81 -19.70 -16.37
CA LYS A 62 21.96 -18.30 -15.92
C LYS A 62 21.63 -17.27 -17.00
N ASP A 63 21.29 -17.72 -18.20
CA ASP A 63 21.08 -16.88 -19.39
C ASP A 63 19.60 -16.55 -19.67
N ASN A 64 18.67 -16.99 -18.82
CA ASN A 64 17.29 -16.56 -18.93
C ASN A 64 17.18 -15.07 -18.55
N ASP A 65 17.08 -14.22 -19.57
CA ASP A 65 16.80 -12.79 -19.39
C ASP A 65 15.36 -12.59 -18.90
N PHE A 66 15.18 -12.72 -17.58
CA PHE A 66 13.91 -12.52 -16.90
C PHE A 66 13.37 -11.09 -17.07
N ALA A 67 14.23 -10.10 -17.31
CA ALA A 67 13.80 -8.75 -17.60
C ALA A 67 13.13 -8.69 -18.98
N TRP A 68 13.74 -9.31 -19.99
CA TRP A 68 13.13 -9.47 -21.32
C TRP A 68 11.83 -10.30 -21.28
N ILE A 69 11.82 -11.42 -20.55
CA ILE A 69 10.61 -12.25 -20.39
C ILE A 69 9.48 -11.43 -19.72
N GLY A 70 9.81 -10.67 -18.67
CA GLY A 70 8.88 -9.79 -17.97
C GLY A 70 8.29 -8.76 -18.90
N ALA A 71 9.12 -8.04 -19.66
CA ALA A 71 8.69 -7.05 -20.65
C ALA A 71 7.80 -7.66 -21.74
N LYS A 72 8.19 -8.81 -22.30
CA LYS A 72 7.41 -9.53 -23.32
C LYS A 72 6.03 -9.97 -22.83
N TYR A 73 5.93 -10.45 -21.60
CA TYR A 73 4.63 -10.81 -21.02
C TYR A 73 3.81 -9.60 -20.63
N TYR A 74 4.45 -8.53 -20.18
CA TYR A 74 3.80 -7.26 -19.91
C TYR A 74 3.14 -6.70 -21.18
N GLU A 75 3.88 -6.62 -22.29
CA GLU A 75 3.37 -6.17 -23.58
C GLU A 75 2.14 -6.97 -24.03
N LYS A 76 2.21 -8.31 -23.96
CA LYS A 76 1.07 -9.18 -24.27
C LYS A 76 -0.13 -8.94 -23.35
N ALA A 77 0.11 -8.67 -22.06
CA ALA A 77 -0.95 -8.37 -21.12
C ALA A 77 -1.63 -7.04 -21.48
N ILE A 78 -0.87 -6.01 -21.85
CA ILE A 78 -1.41 -4.72 -22.30
C ILE A 78 -2.21 -4.88 -23.60
N GLN A 79 -1.70 -5.60 -24.59
CA GLN A 79 -2.41 -5.86 -25.85
C GLN A 79 -3.78 -6.54 -25.61
N LEU A 80 -3.81 -7.55 -24.73
CA LEU A 80 -5.05 -8.23 -24.35
C LEU A 80 -5.98 -7.32 -23.55
N LEU A 81 -5.44 -6.55 -22.60
CA LEU A 81 -6.22 -5.59 -21.81
C LEU A 81 -6.90 -4.57 -22.71
N MET A 82 -6.15 -3.96 -23.62
CA MET A 82 -6.69 -2.98 -24.58
C MET A 82 -7.78 -3.60 -25.46
N LYS A 83 -7.60 -4.85 -25.89
CA LYS A 83 -8.63 -5.55 -26.67
C LYS A 83 -9.92 -5.79 -25.90
N GLU A 84 -9.84 -6.14 -24.62
CA GLU A 84 -11.03 -6.35 -23.77
C GLU A 84 -11.73 -5.04 -23.38
N LEU A 85 -11.03 -3.90 -23.45
CA LEU A 85 -11.56 -2.56 -23.17
C LEU A 85 -12.12 -1.83 -24.41
N GLN A 86 -11.95 -2.38 -25.61
CA GLN A 86 -12.54 -1.78 -26.82
C GLN A 86 -14.06 -1.82 -26.72
N PRO A 87 -14.76 -0.70 -26.94
CA PRO A 87 -16.22 -0.69 -26.99
C PRO A 87 -16.68 -1.57 -28.15
N ASP A 88 -17.71 -2.40 -27.92
CA ASP A 88 -18.40 -3.11 -28.99
C ASP A 88 -18.80 -2.08 -30.06
N ALA A 89 -18.51 -2.37 -31.33
CA ALA A 89 -18.69 -1.48 -32.48
C ALA A 89 -20.15 -1.01 -32.74
N GLU A 90 -21.10 -1.39 -31.86
CA GLU A 90 -22.53 -1.07 -31.94
C GLU A 90 -23.06 -0.27 -30.73
N ALA A 91 -22.25 0.04 -29.71
CA ALA A 91 -22.70 0.83 -28.57
C ALA A 91 -22.47 2.34 -28.80
N PRO A 92 -23.48 3.22 -28.61
CA PRO A 92 -23.24 4.65 -28.64
C PRO A 92 -22.29 5.05 -27.50
N PRO A 93 -21.39 6.03 -27.72
CA PRO A 93 -20.35 6.37 -26.77
C PRO A 93 -20.97 6.83 -25.43
N PRO A 94 -20.45 6.37 -24.28
CA PRO A 94 -20.86 6.91 -23.00
C PRO A 94 -20.50 8.40 -22.97
N LEU A 95 -21.51 9.23 -22.72
CA LEU A 95 -21.32 10.64 -22.43
C LEU A 95 -20.60 10.76 -21.09
N SER A 96 -19.40 11.35 -21.14
CA SER A 96 -18.53 11.86 -20.06
C SER A 96 -17.10 11.30 -20.15
N THR A 97 -16.15 12.23 -20.34
CA THR A 97 -14.67 12.13 -20.30
C THR A 97 -13.93 11.76 -21.61
N PRO A 98 -13.71 12.75 -22.51
CA PRO A 98 -12.84 12.61 -23.68
C PRO A 98 -11.32 12.57 -23.39
N GLU A 99 -10.88 12.69 -22.14
CA GLU A 99 -9.47 12.99 -21.83
C GLU A 99 -8.64 11.77 -21.39
N ALA A 100 -9.26 10.63 -21.05
CA ALA A 100 -8.53 9.45 -20.57
C ALA A 100 -8.12 8.44 -21.67
N PHE A 101 -8.74 8.50 -22.86
CA PHE A 101 -8.51 7.54 -23.94
C PHE A 101 -7.66 8.08 -25.11
N GLY A 102 -7.45 9.40 -25.20
CA GLY A 102 -6.86 10.06 -26.37
C GLY A 102 -5.33 10.00 -26.51
N GLN A 103 -4.59 9.43 -25.57
CA GLN A 103 -3.12 9.47 -25.55
C GLN A 103 -2.41 8.11 -25.68
N TRP A 104 -3.14 7.06 -26.09
CA TRP A 104 -2.57 5.71 -26.32
C TRP A 104 -2.27 5.40 -27.81
N GLN A 105 -2.39 6.40 -28.69
CA GLN A 105 -1.94 6.31 -30.08
C GLN A 105 -0.71 7.19 -30.30
N ALA A 106 0.46 6.70 -29.89
CA ALA A 106 1.72 7.04 -30.53
C ALA A 106 2.77 5.99 -30.15
N ASN A 107 3.37 5.45 -31.21
CA ASN A 107 4.45 4.47 -31.27
C ASN A 107 4.09 2.98 -31.20
N GLU A 108 4.65 2.28 -32.20
CA GLU A 108 4.64 0.85 -32.47
C GLU A 108 3.47 0.33 -33.33
N LEU A 109 3.30 0.97 -34.49
CA LEU A 109 2.93 0.24 -35.71
C LEU A 109 4.22 -0.20 -36.41
N CYS A 110 4.55 -1.48 -36.29
CA CYS A 110 5.19 -2.29 -37.32
C CYS A 110 5.15 -3.73 -36.82
N ASP A 111 4.21 -4.53 -37.31
CA ASP A 111 4.51 -5.96 -37.42
C ASP A 111 3.91 -6.52 -38.71
N ASP A 112 4.80 -7.14 -39.47
CA ASP A 112 4.59 -7.64 -40.81
C ASP A 112 3.52 -8.73 -40.84
N ALA A 113 2.60 -8.56 -41.78
CA ALA A 113 1.72 -9.63 -42.20
C ALA A 113 2.54 -10.67 -42.96
N GLU A 114 2.61 -11.91 -42.49
CA GLU A 114 2.46 -13.10 -43.35
C GLU A 114 2.38 -14.42 -42.56
N ASN A 115 1.26 -15.12 -42.73
CA ASN A 115 1.17 -16.51 -43.21
C ASN A 115 0.09 -17.33 -42.47
N PRO A 116 -1.07 -17.65 -43.11
CA PRO A 116 -2.21 -18.26 -42.45
C PRO A 116 -2.25 -19.77 -42.74
N ARG A 117 -1.72 -20.62 -41.85
CA ARG A 117 -2.06 -22.06 -41.83
C ARG A 117 -1.56 -22.74 -40.56
N LYS A 118 -2.41 -22.78 -39.52
CA LYS A 118 -2.55 -23.91 -38.58
C LYS A 118 -3.82 -23.71 -37.75
N ARG A 119 -4.92 -24.13 -38.35
CA ARG A 119 -6.24 -24.27 -37.74
C ARG A 119 -6.16 -25.42 -36.73
N ARG A 120 -5.96 -25.13 -35.43
CA ARG A 120 -6.15 -26.09 -34.34
C ARG A 120 -7.15 -25.52 -33.33
N ARG A 121 -8.35 -26.11 -33.35
CA ARG A 121 -9.49 -25.96 -32.41
C ARG A 121 -9.52 -24.64 -31.62
N ARG A 122 -10.14 -23.61 -32.21
CA ARG A 122 -10.80 -22.55 -31.41
C ARG A 122 -11.98 -23.22 -30.70
N VAL A 123 -11.83 -23.49 -29.41
CA VAL A 123 -12.98 -23.56 -28.51
C VAL A 123 -13.53 -22.13 -28.47
N SER A 124 -14.69 -21.95 -29.07
CA SER A 124 -15.45 -20.72 -29.07
C SER A 124 -15.95 -20.43 -27.66
N ASN A 125 -15.14 -19.74 -26.85
CA ASN A 125 -15.56 -19.13 -25.59
C ASN A 125 -15.98 -17.65 -25.79
N SER A 126 -16.62 -17.33 -26.91
CA SER A 126 -17.10 -15.97 -27.20
C SER A 126 -18.41 -15.63 -26.46
N ARG A 127 -18.62 -16.13 -25.23
CA ARG A 127 -19.82 -15.83 -24.43
C ARG A 127 -19.52 -15.66 -22.93
N LEU A 128 -18.45 -14.96 -22.57
CA LEU A 128 -18.21 -14.51 -21.19
C LEU A 128 -17.51 -13.13 -21.09
N SER A 129 -17.45 -12.31 -22.16
CA SER A 129 -16.94 -10.94 -21.98
C SER A 129 -18.01 -10.13 -21.25
N ARG A 130 -17.82 -9.93 -19.95
CA ARG A 130 -18.53 -8.88 -19.18
C ARG A 130 -17.93 -7.50 -19.45
N GLY A 131 -17.09 -7.35 -20.48
CA GLY A 131 -16.33 -6.15 -20.80
C GLY A 131 -15.66 -5.57 -19.55
N VAL A 132 -15.75 -4.25 -19.41
CA VAL A 132 -15.22 -3.43 -18.30
C VAL A 132 -15.68 -3.90 -16.90
N HIS A 133 -16.77 -4.66 -16.79
CA HIS A 133 -17.25 -5.21 -15.51
C HIS A 133 -16.62 -6.56 -15.11
N SER A 134 -15.67 -7.09 -15.89
CA SER A 134 -14.98 -8.36 -15.60
C SER A 134 -14.04 -8.24 -14.39
N ASP A 135 -14.23 -9.15 -13.43
CA ASP A 135 -13.34 -9.31 -12.28
C ASP A 135 -11.90 -9.69 -12.70
N GLU A 136 -11.73 -10.36 -13.84
CA GLU A 136 -10.41 -10.68 -14.40
C GLU A 136 -9.69 -9.46 -14.96
N ILE A 137 -10.39 -8.55 -15.62
CA ILE A 137 -9.81 -7.30 -16.12
C ILE A 137 -9.34 -6.46 -14.93
N LEU A 138 -10.20 -6.26 -13.93
CA LEU A 138 -9.84 -5.51 -12.72
C LEU A 138 -8.63 -6.13 -12.00
N ALA A 139 -8.62 -7.45 -11.82
CA ALA A 139 -7.51 -8.14 -11.18
C ALA A 139 -6.21 -8.06 -12.02
N ALA A 140 -6.30 -8.15 -13.35
CA ALA A 140 -5.14 -8.00 -14.23
C ALA A 140 -4.56 -6.58 -14.16
N THR A 141 -5.39 -5.54 -14.22
CA THR A 141 -4.96 -4.14 -14.09
C THR A 141 -4.34 -3.88 -12.72
N ALA A 142 -4.88 -4.48 -11.64
CA ALA A 142 -4.27 -4.40 -10.31
C ALA A 142 -2.92 -5.11 -10.23
N ILE A 143 -2.69 -6.21 -10.97
CA ILE A 143 -1.36 -6.85 -11.06
C ILE A 143 -0.39 -5.96 -11.84
N LEU A 144 -0.85 -5.34 -12.94
CA LEU A 144 -0.03 -4.45 -13.76
C LEU A 144 0.34 -3.15 -13.02
N SER A 145 -0.53 -2.63 -12.15
CA SER A 145 -0.17 -1.49 -11.29
C SER A 145 0.97 -1.85 -10.33
N VAL A 146 0.93 -3.04 -9.73
CA VAL A 146 2.01 -3.54 -8.87
C VAL A 146 3.28 -3.85 -9.66
N TYR A 147 3.16 -4.32 -10.91
CA TYR A 147 4.30 -4.49 -11.83
C TYR A 147 5.07 -3.17 -12.02
N GLU A 148 4.37 -2.06 -12.24
CA GLU A 148 5.01 -0.75 -12.35
C GLU A 148 5.56 -0.26 -11.01
N PHE A 149 4.77 -0.42 -9.94
CA PHE A 149 5.18 0.03 -8.61
C PHE A 149 6.50 -0.58 -8.14
N LEU A 150 6.77 -1.83 -8.54
CA LEU A 150 7.99 -2.56 -8.21
C LEU A 150 9.28 -1.84 -8.63
N ASP A 151 9.28 -1.07 -9.72
CA ASP A 151 10.44 -0.28 -10.20
C ASP A 151 10.41 1.18 -9.74
N ALA A 152 9.41 1.59 -8.96
CA ALA A 152 9.15 2.99 -8.66
C ALA A 152 8.99 3.87 -9.93
N THR A 153 8.40 3.32 -11.01
CA THR A 153 8.12 4.06 -12.25
C THR A 153 6.93 5.01 -12.09
N GLY A 154 7.15 6.17 -11.47
CA GLY A 154 6.10 7.13 -11.10
C GLY A 154 5.01 7.36 -12.16
N PRO A 155 5.35 7.76 -13.40
CA PRO A 155 4.34 8.03 -14.43
C PRO A 155 3.56 6.78 -14.88
N ALA A 156 4.24 5.64 -15.04
CA ALA A 156 3.60 4.41 -15.49
C ALA A 156 2.70 3.82 -14.41
N TRP A 157 3.18 3.80 -13.16
CA TRP A 157 2.40 3.41 -12.01
C TRP A 157 1.14 4.27 -11.85
N SER A 158 1.28 5.60 -11.95
CA SER A 158 0.15 6.53 -11.88
C SER A 158 -0.91 6.25 -12.96
N ARG A 159 -0.50 5.98 -14.20
CA ARG A 159 -1.42 5.62 -15.30
C ARG A 159 -2.21 4.35 -15.00
N HIS A 160 -1.55 3.30 -14.52
CA HIS A 160 -2.25 2.06 -14.14
C HIS A 160 -3.18 2.25 -12.95
N LEU A 161 -2.80 3.05 -11.95
CA LEU A 161 -3.69 3.40 -10.83
C LEU A 161 -4.94 4.12 -11.32
N SER A 162 -4.80 5.11 -12.21
CA SER A 162 -5.97 5.77 -12.82
C SER A 162 -6.84 4.78 -13.60
N GLY A 163 -6.24 3.83 -14.32
CA GLY A 163 -6.97 2.74 -14.97
C GLY A 163 -7.77 1.87 -13.99
N VAL A 164 -7.16 1.46 -12.87
CA VAL A 164 -7.87 0.70 -11.83
C VAL A 164 -9.04 1.51 -11.24
N LYS A 165 -8.84 2.81 -10.96
CA LYS A 165 -9.91 3.70 -10.47
C LYS A 165 -11.08 3.76 -11.45
N SER A 166 -10.82 3.99 -12.74
CA SER A 166 -11.89 4.04 -13.75
C SER A 166 -12.66 2.72 -13.85
N LEU A 167 -11.98 1.57 -13.72
CA LEU A 167 -12.65 0.26 -13.70
C LEU A 167 -13.53 0.07 -12.46
N LEU A 168 -13.11 0.56 -11.30
CA LEU A 168 -13.92 0.54 -10.08
C LEU A 168 -15.16 1.43 -10.22
N ASP A 169 -15.02 2.62 -10.79
CA ASP A 169 -16.13 3.57 -10.99
C ASP A 169 -17.18 3.03 -11.97
N VAL A 170 -16.73 2.45 -13.10
CA VAL A 170 -17.65 1.79 -14.05
C VAL A 170 -18.33 0.58 -13.40
N ALA A 171 -17.59 -0.16 -12.57
CA ALA A 171 -18.13 -1.29 -11.83
C ALA A 171 -19.20 -0.88 -10.79
N GLU A 172 -19.11 0.31 -10.19
CA GLU A 172 -20.12 0.89 -9.30
C GLU A 172 -21.37 1.34 -10.06
N VAL A 173 -21.21 2.02 -11.20
CA VAL A 173 -22.34 2.47 -12.05
C VAL A 173 -23.14 1.28 -12.61
N GLY A 174 -22.48 0.16 -12.93
CA GLY A 174 -23.13 -1.08 -13.36
C GLY A 174 -23.89 -1.84 -12.25
N ILE A 175 -23.85 -1.35 -11.00
CA ILE A 175 -24.55 -1.92 -9.83
C ILE A 175 -25.76 -1.04 -9.43
N MET A 176 -26.38 -0.31 -10.39
CA MET A 176 -27.67 0.34 -10.14
C MET A 176 -28.71 -0.66 -9.58
N PRO A 177 -29.55 -0.23 -8.61
CA PRO A 177 -30.43 -1.13 -7.90
C PRO A 177 -31.57 -1.57 -8.81
N LEU A 178 -31.60 -2.85 -9.20
CA LEU A 178 -32.88 -3.51 -9.39
C LEU A 178 -33.61 -3.40 -8.04
N GLU A 179 -34.81 -2.84 -8.11
CA GLU A 179 -35.68 -2.49 -6.99
C GLU A 179 -35.68 -3.57 -5.89
N HIS A 180 -35.80 -3.09 -4.65
CA HIS A 180 -35.93 -3.91 -3.44
C HIS A 180 -36.97 -5.03 -3.66
N GLN A 181 -36.51 -6.28 -3.80
CA GLN A 181 -37.32 -7.40 -3.34
C GLN A 181 -37.10 -7.50 -1.84
N SER A 182 -37.93 -6.77 -1.09
CA SER A 182 -38.16 -7.01 0.32
C SER A 182 -38.64 -8.44 0.50
N SER A 183 -37.73 -9.33 0.91
CA SER A 183 -38.14 -10.55 1.60
C SER A 183 -38.57 -10.13 2.99
N ASP A 184 -39.89 -10.02 3.19
CA ASP A 184 -40.48 -9.83 4.51
C ASP A 184 -39.97 -10.92 5.47
N GLY A 185 -39.22 -10.53 6.51
CA GLY A 185 -38.91 -11.42 7.62
C GLY A 185 -37.57 -11.24 8.35
N ASP A 186 -36.64 -10.39 7.92
CA ASP A 186 -35.31 -10.33 8.55
C ASP A 186 -35.18 -9.23 9.63
N SER A 187 -34.70 -9.67 10.80
CA SER A 187 -34.42 -8.90 12.02
C SER A 187 -33.54 -7.65 11.76
N PRO A 188 -33.76 -6.51 12.45
CA PRO A 188 -33.09 -5.22 12.17
C PRO A 188 -31.57 -5.18 12.43
N TYR A 189 -30.92 -6.33 12.71
CA TYR A 189 -29.48 -6.44 13.00
C TYR A 189 -28.71 -7.31 11.99
N GLN A 190 -29.28 -7.69 10.85
CA GLN A 190 -28.50 -8.40 9.83
C GLN A 190 -27.53 -7.47 9.11
N TYR A 191 -26.23 -7.68 9.34
CA TYR A 191 -25.14 -7.13 8.55
C TYR A 191 -25.43 -7.28 7.05
N LYS A 192 -25.66 -6.16 6.35
CA LYS A 192 -25.82 -6.16 4.89
C LYS A 192 -24.56 -6.78 4.27
N LYS A 193 -24.66 -8.01 3.76
CA LYS A 193 -23.58 -8.66 3.00
C LYS A 193 -23.17 -7.72 1.88
N SER A 194 -21.91 -7.28 1.90
CA SER A 194 -21.39 -6.37 0.88
C SER A 194 -21.59 -6.95 -0.52
N ARG A 195 -22.05 -6.09 -1.44
CA ARG A 195 -22.44 -6.41 -2.82
C ARG A 195 -21.23 -6.72 -3.72
N LEU A 196 -20.01 -6.37 -3.30
CA LEU A 196 -18.80 -6.59 -4.08
C LEU A 196 -18.35 -8.06 -4.05
N SER A 197 -17.97 -8.59 -5.21
CA SER A 197 -17.33 -9.90 -5.31
C SER A 197 -16.00 -9.92 -4.54
N ARG A 198 -15.54 -11.11 -4.17
CA ARG A 198 -14.24 -11.29 -3.50
C ARG A 198 -13.08 -10.70 -4.33
N ALA A 199 -13.15 -10.81 -5.65
CA ALA A 199 -12.15 -10.23 -6.55
C ALA A 199 -12.13 -8.70 -6.48
N ARG A 200 -13.32 -8.07 -6.52
CA ARG A 200 -13.46 -6.62 -6.46
C ARG A 200 -13.01 -6.07 -5.10
N LYS A 201 -13.37 -6.72 -3.99
CA LYS A 201 -12.87 -6.33 -2.66
C LYS A 201 -11.35 -6.41 -2.55
N ALA A 202 -10.76 -7.51 -2.99
CA ALA A 202 -9.31 -7.69 -2.95
C ALA A 202 -8.60 -6.64 -3.83
N ALA A 203 -9.12 -6.38 -5.03
CA ALA A 203 -8.59 -5.35 -5.92
C ALA A 203 -8.78 -3.93 -5.35
N PHE A 204 -9.94 -3.61 -4.77
CA PHE A 204 -10.23 -2.33 -4.13
C PHE A 204 -9.24 -2.04 -3.01
N TRP A 205 -9.05 -2.97 -2.06
CA TRP A 205 -8.14 -2.73 -0.94
C TRP A 205 -6.67 -2.75 -1.37
N ASN A 206 -6.31 -3.52 -2.41
CA ASN A 206 -4.99 -3.42 -3.03
C ASN A 206 -4.76 -2.03 -3.64
N PHE A 207 -5.77 -1.51 -4.36
CA PHE A 207 -5.74 -0.18 -4.95
C PHE A 207 -5.69 0.93 -3.89
N ALA A 208 -6.56 0.91 -2.88
CA ALA A 208 -6.61 1.90 -1.81
C ALA A 208 -5.26 2.08 -1.11
N ARG A 209 -4.53 0.96 -0.87
CA ARG A 209 -3.18 1.01 -0.32
C ARG A 209 -2.18 1.71 -1.22
N GLN A 210 -2.19 1.37 -2.51
CA GLN A 210 -1.32 2.02 -3.48
C GLN A 210 -1.69 3.50 -3.68
N ASP A 211 -2.97 3.83 -3.60
CA ASP A 211 -3.48 5.17 -3.86
C ASP A 211 -3.07 6.16 -2.76
N TYR A 212 -3.18 5.81 -1.47
CA TYR A 212 -2.67 6.70 -0.41
C TYR A 212 -1.14 6.83 -0.45
N LEU A 213 -0.42 5.75 -0.79
CA LEU A 213 1.04 5.82 -0.96
C LEU A 213 1.40 6.73 -2.13
N ALA A 214 0.70 6.61 -3.27
CA ALA A 214 0.90 7.47 -4.42
C ALA A 214 0.58 8.93 -4.08
N ALA A 215 -0.53 9.19 -3.39
CA ALA A 215 -0.92 10.51 -2.93
C ALA A 215 0.14 11.13 -2.00
N PHE A 216 0.63 10.35 -1.03
CA PHE A 216 1.70 10.77 -0.12
C PHE A 216 3.00 11.09 -0.86
N ILE A 217 3.43 10.21 -1.78
CA ILE A 217 4.69 10.36 -2.52
C ILE A 217 4.66 11.57 -3.46
N ASN A 218 3.51 11.86 -4.05
CA ASN A 218 3.34 12.96 -5.02
C ASN A 218 2.74 14.23 -4.38
N GLU A 219 2.62 14.27 -3.05
CA GLU A 219 2.09 15.41 -2.28
C GLU A 219 0.70 15.88 -2.77
N CYS A 220 -0.13 14.93 -3.20
CA CYS A 220 -1.47 15.18 -3.74
C CYS A 220 -2.57 14.46 -2.96
N GLN A 221 -3.83 14.66 -3.37
CA GLN A 221 -4.97 13.95 -2.79
C GLN A 221 -5.08 12.53 -3.37
N THR A 222 -5.69 11.62 -2.60
CA THR A 222 -6.08 10.28 -3.07
C THR A 222 -7.08 10.36 -4.22
N ARG A 223 -7.02 9.39 -5.14
CA ARG A 223 -8.03 9.22 -6.20
C ARG A 223 -9.35 8.73 -5.61
N LEU A 224 -9.32 7.89 -4.57
CA LEU A 224 -10.51 7.52 -3.82
C LEU A 224 -10.99 8.71 -2.98
N ASN A 225 -12.28 9.02 -3.06
CA ASN A 225 -12.90 9.99 -2.18
C ASN A 225 -13.01 9.39 -0.77
N THR A 226 -12.29 9.96 0.20
CA THR A 226 -12.30 9.46 1.58
C THR A 226 -13.62 9.73 2.30
N GLU A 227 -14.39 10.72 1.83
CA GLU A 227 -15.68 11.11 2.41
C GLU A 227 -16.86 10.31 1.83
N ASP A 228 -16.63 9.49 0.81
CA ASP A 228 -17.66 8.60 0.26
C ASP A 228 -17.85 7.37 1.14
N ILE A 229 -18.61 7.53 2.22
CA ILE A 229 -18.86 6.47 3.20
C ILE A 229 -19.53 5.24 2.57
N VAL A 230 -20.34 5.41 1.52
CA VAL A 230 -21.02 4.31 0.84
C VAL A 230 -19.97 3.42 0.16
N LEU A 231 -19.03 4.00 -0.57
CA LEU A 231 -17.93 3.29 -1.20
C LEU A 231 -17.16 2.39 -0.22
N TRP A 232 -16.73 2.97 0.90
CA TRP A 232 -15.90 2.24 1.87
C TRP A 232 -16.70 1.16 2.63
N THR A 233 -17.96 1.43 2.97
CA THR A 233 -18.82 0.44 3.63
C THR A 233 -19.21 -0.70 2.69
N GLU A 234 -19.42 -0.43 1.39
CA GLU A 234 -19.58 -1.47 0.37
C GLU A 234 -18.30 -2.30 0.19
N ALA A 235 -17.12 -1.73 0.41
CA ALA A 235 -15.86 -2.48 0.46
C ALA A 235 -15.65 -3.27 1.76
N GLY A 236 -16.55 -3.16 2.73
CA GLY A 236 -16.55 -3.91 3.98
C GLY A 236 -15.95 -3.18 5.18
N LEU A 237 -15.77 -1.86 5.10
CA LEU A 237 -15.41 -1.02 6.24
C LEU A 237 -16.58 -0.91 7.22
N LEU A 238 -16.31 -1.10 8.51
CA LEU A 238 -17.30 -0.97 9.58
C LEU A 238 -17.12 0.36 10.31
N ILE A 239 -18.15 1.19 10.27
CA ILE A 239 -18.15 2.56 10.82
C ILE A 239 -19.29 2.68 11.83
N ASP A 240 -19.05 3.39 12.93
CA ASP A 240 -20.04 3.71 13.95
C ASP A 240 -20.91 4.93 13.56
N PRO A 241 -21.95 5.26 14.34
CA PRO A 241 -22.80 6.43 14.06
C PRO A 241 -22.08 7.78 14.13
N MET A 242 -20.90 7.86 14.74
CA MET A 242 -20.09 9.09 14.85
C MET A 242 -19.16 9.28 13.63
N GLY A 243 -19.11 8.28 12.75
CA GLY A 243 -18.27 8.28 11.55
C GLY A 243 -16.85 7.75 11.81
N PHE A 244 -16.62 7.06 12.93
CA PHE A 244 -15.33 6.43 13.26
C PHE A 244 -15.37 4.93 13.02
N VAL A 245 -14.20 4.32 12.86
CA VAL A 245 -14.09 2.85 12.74
C VAL A 245 -14.62 2.20 14.01
N GLN A 246 -15.46 1.17 13.86
CA GLN A 246 -15.98 0.44 15.01
C GLN A 246 -14.84 -0.24 15.81
N PRO A 247 -14.89 -0.20 17.17
CA PRO A 247 -13.96 -0.94 18.00
C PRO A 247 -13.97 -2.43 17.68
N SER A 248 -12.80 -3.06 17.64
CA SER A 248 -12.61 -4.46 17.23
C SER A 248 -12.20 -5.38 18.39
N ASN A 249 -12.07 -4.84 19.60
CA ASN A 249 -11.70 -5.52 20.84
C ASN A 249 -12.91 -5.95 21.69
N THR A 250 -14.06 -6.18 21.05
CA THR A 250 -15.33 -6.49 21.73
C THR A 250 -15.46 -7.94 22.20
N GLY A 251 -14.55 -8.84 21.80
CA GLY A 251 -14.55 -10.23 22.24
C GLY A 251 -14.00 -10.41 23.66
N GLU A 252 -14.63 -11.29 24.46
CA GLU A 252 -14.26 -11.55 25.86
C GLU A 252 -12.79 -11.95 26.05
N ALA A 253 -12.20 -12.65 25.07
CA ALA A 253 -10.83 -13.15 25.11
C ALA A 253 -9.78 -12.17 24.54
N GLY A 254 -10.18 -10.98 24.08
CA GLY A 254 -9.28 -10.06 23.36
C GLY A 254 -8.83 -10.55 21.98
N TYR A 255 -9.36 -11.70 21.54
CA TYR A 255 -9.11 -12.31 20.23
C TYR A 255 -10.38 -12.23 19.38
N PRO A 256 -10.29 -11.98 18.06
CA PRO A 256 -11.47 -11.95 17.19
C PRO A 256 -11.99 -13.38 16.97
N GLU A 257 -12.88 -13.83 17.85
CA GLU A 257 -13.57 -15.12 17.76
C GLU A 257 -15.06 -14.93 17.45
N GLY A 258 -15.56 -15.66 16.45
CA GLY A 258 -16.96 -15.59 16.01
C GLY A 258 -17.14 -15.02 14.61
N ASN A 259 -18.31 -15.26 14.03
CA ASN A 259 -18.61 -14.79 12.67
C ASN A 259 -18.94 -13.29 12.59
N ASP A 260 -19.33 -12.69 13.71
CA ASP A 260 -19.80 -11.30 13.79
C ASP A 260 -18.71 -10.32 14.24
N VAL A 261 -17.50 -10.81 14.52
CA VAL A 261 -16.36 -9.98 14.94
C VAL A 261 -15.55 -9.52 13.72
N MET A 262 -15.08 -8.28 13.76
CA MET A 262 -14.21 -7.70 12.74
C MET A 262 -12.88 -8.44 12.70
N LYS A 263 -12.53 -9.01 11.54
CA LYS A 263 -11.30 -9.79 11.35
C LYS A 263 -10.10 -8.89 11.10
N GLU A 264 -8.90 -9.45 11.26
CA GLU A 264 -7.64 -8.71 11.12
C GLU A 264 -7.51 -7.99 9.78
N ASP A 265 -7.92 -8.59 8.65
CA ASP A 265 -7.91 -7.90 7.35
C ASP A 265 -8.78 -6.64 7.33
N GLN A 266 -9.98 -6.70 7.89
CA GLN A 266 -10.86 -5.55 8.01
C GLN A 266 -10.24 -4.46 8.89
N ILE A 267 -9.62 -4.84 10.02
CA ILE A 267 -8.94 -3.92 10.94
C ILE A 267 -7.76 -3.22 10.24
N CYS A 268 -6.95 -4.00 9.51
CA CYS A 268 -5.84 -3.49 8.72
C CYS A 268 -6.32 -2.53 7.62
N ASN A 269 -7.41 -2.87 6.92
CA ASN A 269 -8.00 -2.05 5.87
C ASN A 269 -8.63 -0.75 6.43
N ALA A 270 -9.17 -0.78 7.65
CA ALA A 270 -9.65 0.43 8.31
C ALA A 270 -8.52 1.45 8.56
N LEU A 271 -7.33 0.99 8.93
CA LEU A 271 -6.15 1.86 9.03
C LEU A 271 -5.76 2.48 7.67
N VAL A 272 -5.89 1.73 6.57
CA VAL A 272 -5.63 2.25 5.22
C VAL A 272 -6.55 3.44 4.92
N TRP A 273 -7.83 3.35 5.28
CA TRP A 273 -8.77 4.46 5.12
C TRP A 273 -8.42 5.68 5.97
N ILE A 274 -8.03 5.48 7.24
CA ILE A 274 -7.54 6.56 8.11
C ILE A 274 -6.29 7.20 7.51
N MET A 275 -5.34 6.40 7.02
CA MET A 275 -4.13 6.89 6.34
C MET A 275 -4.46 7.72 5.09
N SER A 276 -5.41 7.30 4.27
CA SER A 276 -5.89 8.10 3.12
C SER A 276 -6.37 9.48 3.56
N LYS A 277 -7.11 9.57 4.67
CA LYS A 277 -7.59 10.85 5.21
C LYS A 277 -6.46 11.72 5.75
N ILE A 278 -5.48 11.14 6.44
CA ILE A 278 -4.30 11.85 6.95
C ILE A 278 -3.50 12.44 5.78
N VAL A 279 -3.24 11.66 4.73
CA VAL A 279 -2.52 12.12 3.53
C VAL A 279 -3.27 13.27 2.84
N ASN A 280 -4.59 13.13 2.67
CA ASN A 280 -5.44 14.18 2.11
C ASN A 280 -5.42 15.47 2.93
N HIS A 281 -5.40 15.36 4.25
CA HIS A 281 -5.27 16.52 5.14
C HIS A 281 -3.92 17.23 4.96
N ILE A 282 -2.81 16.49 4.90
CA ILE A 282 -1.46 17.06 4.74
C ILE A 282 -1.33 17.80 3.41
N SER A 283 -1.72 17.17 2.30
CA SER A 283 -1.68 17.80 0.97
C SER A 283 -2.61 19.03 0.87
N SER A 284 -3.66 19.12 1.69
CA SER A 284 -4.51 20.33 1.75
C SER A 284 -3.82 21.50 2.48
N GLY A 285 -2.90 21.22 3.41
CA GLY A 285 -2.19 22.24 4.20
C GLY A 285 -1.09 22.98 3.41
N ASP A 286 -0.39 22.30 2.50
CA ASP A 286 0.71 22.90 1.73
C ASP A 286 0.26 23.99 0.75
N ASN A 287 -0.97 23.89 0.24
CA ASN A 287 -1.56 24.89 -0.68
C ASN A 287 -1.78 26.28 -0.04
N LEU A 288 -1.66 26.40 1.28
CA LEU A 288 -1.93 27.64 2.02
C LEU A 288 -0.63 28.37 2.43
N ASN A 289 0.47 27.65 2.64
CA ASN A 289 1.74 28.24 3.09
C ASN A 289 2.49 29.02 1.99
N VAL A 290 2.14 28.82 0.71
CA VAL A 290 2.84 29.45 -0.43
C VAL A 290 2.34 30.87 -0.74
N ASN A 291 1.14 31.25 -0.29
CA ASN A 291 0.50 32.52 -0.70
C ASN A 291 0.55 33.66 0.32
N ASP A 292 1.13 33.44 1.51
CA ASP A 292 1.05 34.41 2.62
C ASP A 292 2.05 35.59 2.55
N THR A 293 2.62 35.88 1.37
CA THR A 293 3.39 37.12 1.16
C THR A 293 2.82 38.09 0.13
N ARG A 294 1.72 37.77 -0.58
CA ARG A 294 1.12 38.70 -1.54
C ARG A 294 -0.38 38.51 -1.71
N SER A 295 -1.18 39.22 -0.92
CA SER A 295 -2.24 40.13 -1.40
C SER A 295 -3.30 40.36 -0.33
N VAL A 296 -3.54 41.64 -0.06
CA VAL A 296 -4.76 42.12 0.57
C VAL A 296 -5.83 42.13 -0.53
N ASP A 297 -7.04 41.66 -0.20
CA ASP A 297 -8.31 41.74 -0.95
C ASP A 297 -8.77 40.53 -1.82
N SER A 298 -9.74 39.81 -1.23
CA SER A 298 -11.01 39.32 -1.80
C SER A 298 -11.08 38.08 -2.74
N GLY A 299 -11.68 37.00 -2.23
CA GLY A 299 -12.27 35.86 -2.96
C GLY A 299 -12.72 34.71 -2.02
N PRO A 300 -13.85 34.00 -2.25
CA PRO A 300 -14.44 33.10 -1.25
C PRO A 300 -13.78 31.70 -1.22
N LEU A 301 -13.73 31.11 -0.01
CA LEU A 301 -13.36 29.72 0.31
C LEU A 301 -11.87 29.35 0.34
N GLY A 302 -11.03 30.23 0.91
CA GLY A 302 -9.85 29.74 1.63
C GLY A 302 -10.32 28.96 2.86
N VAL A 303 -9.94 27.69 3.01
CA VAL A 303 -10.25 26.89 4.19
C VAL A 303 -9.69 27.60 5.42
N SER A 304 -10.56 28.00 6.35
CA SER A 304 -10.16 28.70 7.57
C SER A 304 -9.11 27.86 8.34
N GLN A 305 -8.09 28.51 8.91
CA GLN A 305 -7.11 27.87 9.80
C GLN A 305 -7.78 27.05 10.92
N GLN A 306 -8.99 27.46 11.34
CA GLN A 306 -9.80 26.72 12.32
C GLN A 306 -10.28 25.36 11.78
N VAL A 307 -10.64 25.26 10.50
CA VAL A 307 -11.09 24.01 9.87
C VAL A 307 -9.94 23.01 9.77
N ILE A 308 -8.72 23.48 9.49
CA ILE A 308 -7.51 22.64 9.49
C ILE A 308 -7.22 22.13 10.90
N PHE A 309 -7.34 23.01 11.89
CA PHE A 309 -7.18 22.66 13.31
C PHE A 309 -8.19 21.58 13.73
N GLU A 310 -9.48 21.80 13.50
CA GLU A 310 -10.55 20.84 13.80
C GLU A 310 -10.36 19.51 13.08
N ARG A 311 -9.97 19.55 11.80
CA ARG A 311 -9.71 18.33 11.01
C ARG A 311 -8.53 17.55 11.56
N TRP A 312 -7.46 18.21 11.99
CA TRP A 312 -6.32 17.55 12.61
C TRP A 312 -6.72 16.81 13.90
N TYR A 313 -7.45 17.48 14.81
CA TYR A 313 -7.92 16.85 16.05
C TYR A 313 -8.90 15.71 15.78
N ARG A 314 -9.75 15.84 14.76
CA ARG A 314 -10.64 14.75 14.35
C ARG A 314 -9.85 13.52 13.89
N LEU A 315 -8.78 13.72 13.11
CA LEU A 315 -7.93 12.62 12.63
C LEU A 315 -7.11 11.99 13.76
N GLU A 316 -6.60 12.79 14.69
CA GLU A 316 -5.93 12.30 15.90
C GLU A 316 -6.89 11.44 16.73
N ALA A 317 -8.09 11.96 17.03
CA ALA A 317 -9.11 11.25 17.80
C ALA A 317 -9.56 9.96 17.11
N GLU A 318 -9.68 9.96 15.78
CA GLU A 318 -10.06 8.77 15.02
C GLU A 318 -8.96 7.71 15.03
N LEU A 319 -7.70 8.10 14.84
CA LEU A 319 -6.56 7.18 14.93
C LEU A 319 -6.41 6.58 16.34
N ASP A 320 -6.64 7.39 17.38
CA ASP A 320 -6.59 6.95 18.77
C ASP A 320 -7.76 6.02 19.12
N THR A 321 -8.95 6.30 18.58
CA THR A 321 -10.12 5.42 18.71
C THR A 321 -9.85 4.06 18.05
N TRP A 322 -9.30 4.07 16.84
CA TRP A 322 -8.90 2.83 16.15
C TRP A 322 -7.86 2.04 16.96
N TYR A 323 -6.81 2.71 17.45
CA TYR A 323 -5.75 2.06 18.23
C TYR A 323 -6.25 1.49 19.56
N SER A 324 -7.09 2.24 20.28
CA SER A 324 -7.68 1.81 21.56
C SER A 324 -8.68 0.66 21.38
N GLY A 325 -9.25 0.52 20.18
CA GLY A 325 -10.16 -0.54 19.80
C GLY A 325 -9.49 -1.81 19.24
N LEU A 326 -8.16 -1.90 19.23
CA LEU A 326 -7.46 -3.06 18.65
C LEU A 326 -7.53 -4.31 19.55
N PRO A 327 -7.72 -5.52 18.96
CA PRO A 327 -7.58 -6.78 19.68
C PRO A 327 -6.12 -7.11 19.99
N ASP A 328 -5.90 -8.11 20.84
CA ASP A 328 -4.57 -8.52 21.30
C ASP A 328 -3.67 -9.04 20.17
N THR A 329 -4.24 -9.45 19.03
CA THR A 329 -3.49 -9.86 17.84
C THR A 329 -2.62 -8.76 17.24
N PHE A 330 -2.93 -7.49 17.52
CA PHE A 330 -2.11 -6.36 17.10
C PHE A 330 -0.99 -6.01 18.08
N LYS A 331 -0.96 -6.60 19.27
CA LYS A 331 0.13 -6.39 20.23
C LYS A 331 1.36 -7.19 19.81
N PRO A 332 2.58 -6.68 20.07
CA PRO A 332 3.79 -7.48 19.91
C PRO A 332 3.76 -8.73 20.80
N CYS A 333 4.09 -9.90 20.24
CA CYS A 333 4.20 -11.14 21.00
C CYS A 333 5.54 -11.28 21.73
N ALA A 334 6.58 -10.58 21.27
CA ALA A 334 7.87 -10.50 21.95
C ALA A 334 8.61 -9.20 21.63
N ARG A 335 9.43 -8.73 22.59
CA ARG A 335 10.40 -7.65 22.40
C ARG A 335 11.78 -8.15 22.83
N ILE A 336 12.74 -8.13 21.93
CA ILE A 336 14.10 -8.59 22.19
C ILE A 336 15.02 -7.37 22.22
N ASP A 337 15.67 -7.15 23.36
CA ASP A 337 16.67 -6.11 23.54
C ASP A 337 18.06 -6.74 23.36
N PRO A 338 18.78 -6.45 22.24
CA PRO A 338 20.09 -7.03 21.97
C PRO A 338 21.11 -6.77 23.08
N SER A 339 20.97 -5.67 23.84
CA SER A 339 21.87 -5.32 24.94
C SER A 339 21.76 -6.26 26.14
N ARG A 340 20.66 -7.01 26.26
CA ARG A 340 20.36 -7.91 27.38
C ARG A 340 20.75 -9.36 27.13
N ILE A 341 21.33 -9.70 25.97
CA ILE A 341 21.67 -11.07 25.60
C ILE A 341 23.11 -11.39 26.05
N PRO A 342 23.32 -12.23 27.09
CA PRO A 342 24.62 -12.37 27.77
C PRO A 342 25.77 -12.93 26.91
N HIS A 343 25.45 -13.58 25.79
CA HIS A 343 26.43 -14.17 24.86
C HIS A 343 26.42 -13.50 23.48
N TYR A 344 25.66 -12.41 23.32
CA TYR A 344 25.66 -11.66 22.08
C TYR A 344 26.89 -10.75 22.06
N ARG A 345 27.95 -11.20 21.38
CA ARG A 345 29.03 -10.32 20.91
C ARG A 345 28.65 -9.90 19.49
N PRO A 346 28.00 -8.74 19.32
CA PRO A 346 27.71 -8.25 17.98
C PRO A 346 29.03 -8.10 17.20
N ALA A 347 29.07 -8.58 15.96
CA ALA A 347 30.04 -8.08 14.98
C ALA A 347 29.92 -6.55 14.90
N ASP A 348 30.91 -5.81 14.37
CA ASP A 348 30.86 -4.33 14.34
C ASP A 348 29.55 -3.78 13.73
N GLU A 349 28.97 -4.48 12.76
CA GLU A 349 27.65 -4.17 12.15
C GLU A 349 26.46 -4.26 13.12
N ALA A 350 26.58 -5.01 14.22
CA ALA A 350 25.53 -5.21 15.20
C ALA A 350 25.68 -4.32 16.44
N LYS A 351 26.76 -3.52 16.56
CA LYS A 351 26.84 -2.39 17.51
C LYS A 351 25.75 -1.35 17.25
N ASP A 352 25.29 -1.27 16.01
CA ASP A 352 24.21 -0.35 15.62
C ASP A 352 22.84 -0.74 16.18
N LEU A 353 22.70 -2.00 16.64
CA LEU A 353 21.45 -2.55 17.14
C LEU A 353 21.27 -2.29 18.65
N THR A 354 22.28 -1.76 19.35
CA THR A 354 22.22 -1.61 20.81
C THR A 354 21.22 -0.56 21.29
N THR A 355 20.72 0.30 20.40
CA THR A 355 19.70 1.33 20.73
C THR A 355 18.29 0.91 20.36
N LEU A 356 18.12 -0.24 19.69
CA LEU A 356 16.86 -0.69 19.12
C LEU A 356 16.47 -2.05 19.70
N GLN A 357 15.17 -2.33 19.72
CA GLN A 357 14.64 -3.64 20.07
C GLN A 357 14.09 -4.31 18.82
N GLU A 358 14.20 -5.63 18.72
CA GLU A 358 13.39 -6.39 17.77
C GLU A 358 11.97 -6.52 18.32
N ILE A 359 10.98 -6.15 17.52
CA ILE A 359 9.56 -6.15 17.91
C ILE A 359 8.83 -7.18 17.07
N TRP A 360 8.51 -8.31 17.68
CA TRP A 360 7.90 -9.46 17.02
C TRP A 360 6.39 -9.40 17.13
N HIS A 361 5.71 -9.58 16.01
CA HIS A 361 4.26 -9.81 15.96
C HIS A 361 3.99 -11.21 15.44
N SER A 362 2.94 -11.85 15.96
CA SER A 362 2.54 -13.21 15.56
C SER A 362 1.90 -13.25 14.18
N ILE A 363 1.20 -12.17 13.78
CA ILE A 363 0.47 -12.09 12.52
C ILE A 363 1.12 -11.04 11.60
N PRO A 364 1.56 -11.41 10.38
CA PRO A 364 2.26 -10.50 9.47
C PRO A 364 1.49 -9.21 9.14
N MET A 365 0.18 -9.32 8.89
CA MET A 365 -0.65 -8.15 8.55
C MET A 365 -0.74 -7.16 9.71
N CYS A 366 -0.86 -7.65 10.94
CA CYS A 366 -0.85 -6.84 12.15
C CYS A 366 0.48 -6.11 12.31
N ALA A 367 1.61 -6.79 12.07
CA ALA A 367 2.94 -6.17 12.08
C ALA A 367 3.03 -4.99 11.11
N SER A 368 2.56 -5.20 9.86
CA SER A 368 2.58 -4.17 8.83
C SER A 368 1.64 -3.01 9.14
N SER A 369 0.44 -3.30 9.66
CA SER A 369 -0.49 -2.26 10.12
C SER A 369 0.08 -1.45 11.27
N MET A 370 0.76 -2.09 12.23
CA MET A 370 1.40 -1.36 13.32
C MET A 370 2.52 -0.44 12.81
N GLN A 371 3.33 -0.87 11.85
CA GLN A 371 4.30 0.04 11.21
C GLN A 371 3.63 1.27 10.55
N HIS A 372 2.48 1.06 9.88
CA HIS A 372 1.72 2.16 9.29
C HIS A 372 1.04 3.04 10.33
N TYR A 373 0.61 2.49 11.46
CA TYR A 373 0.10 3.26 12.60
C TYR A 373 1.19 4.18 13.15
N HIS A 374 2.41 3.67 13.37
CA HIS A 374 3.52 4.51 13.83
C HIS A 374 3.88 5.58 12.78
N MET A 375 3.80 5.26 11.49
CA MET A 375 3.93 6.26 10.42
C MET A 375 2.83 7.31 10.51
N ALA A 376 1.56 6.93 10.69
CA ALA A 376 0.42 7.83 10.85
C ALA A 376 0.63 8.82 12.00
N ARG A 377 1.12 8.32 13.14
CA ARG A 377 1.45 9.12 14.33
C ARG A 377 2.55 10.13 14.03
N ILE A 378 3.64 9.72 13.37
CA ILE A 378 4.71 10.65 12.94
C ILE A 378 4.13 11.75 12.02
N LEU A 379 3.31 11.37 11.04
CA LEU A 379 2.71 12.32 10.10
C LEU A 379 1.80 13.35 10.81
N LEU A 380 0.96 12.91 11.75
CA LEU A 380 0.13 13.81 12.54
C LEU A 380 0.97 14.72 13.46
N LEU A 381 2.01 14.18 14.10
CA LEU A 381 2.89 14.93 15.01
C LEU A 381 3.67 16.03 14.27
N ILE A 382 4.22 15.73 13.09
CA ILE A 382 4.94 16.71 12.26
C ILE A 382 4.00 17.81 11.79
N ASN A 383 2.76 17.45 11.46
CA ASN A 383 1.74 18.39 10.98
C ASN A 383 0.84 18.93 12.11
N LYS A 384 1.25 18.80 13.38
CA LYS A 384 0.45 19.27 14.51
C LYS A 384 0.33 20.79 14.47
N PRO A 385 -0.90 21.34 14.39
CA PRO A 385 -1.10 22.78 14.40
C PRO A 385 -0.52 23.39 15.68
N HIS A 386 0.40 24.33 15.54
CA HIS A 386 0.97 25.00 16.69
C HIS A 386 -0.06 25.93 17.35
N GLU A 387 -0.36 25.71 18.64
CA GLU A 387 -1.19 26.62 19.46
C GLU A 387 -0.55 28.02 19.67
N SER A 388 0.62 28.25 19.07
CA SER A 388 1.55 29.38 19.25
C SER A 388 1.02 30.76 18.88
N THR A 389 -0.18 30.90 18.31
CA THR A 389 -0.81 32.21 18.06
C THR A 389 -1.72 32.67 19.21
N SER A 390 -1.84 31.88 20.28
CA SER A 390 -2.47 32.35 21.52
C SER A 390 -1.51 33.25 22.29
N ARG A 391 -1.91 34.51 22.53
CA ARG A 391 -1.14 35.62 23.14
C ARG A 391 -0.53 35.35 24.54
N ARG A 392 -0.62 34.12 25.08
CA ARG A 392 -0.21 33.75 26.45
C ARG A 392 0.80 32.59 26.57
N SER A 393 1.32 32.01 25.48
CA SER A 393 2.34 30.94 25.62
C SER A 393 3.73 31.49 25.92
N THR A 394 4.38 30.99 26.98
CA THR A 394 5.77 31.35 27.30
C THR A 394 6.75 30.61 26.37
N ILE A 395 7.99 31.12 26.26
CA ILE A 395 9.05 30.45 25.49
C ILE A 395 9.29 29.03 26.03
N THR A 396 9.26 28.85 27.35
CA THR A 396 9.45 27.54 28.01
C THR A 396 8.39 26.53 27.61
N LEU A 397 7.11 26.93 27.58
CA LEU A 397 6.00 26.05 27.18
C LEU A 397 6.13 25.60 25.70
N ARG A 398 6.53 26.52 24.81
CA ARG A 398 6.77 26.18 23.40
C ARG A 398 7.93 25.20 23.22
N LEU A 399 9.05 25.43 23.89
CA LEU A 399 10.20 24.52 23.87
C LEU A 399 9.85 23.14 24.43
N GLN A 400 9.06 23.07 25.50
CA GLN A 400 8.58 21.81 26.06
C GLN A 400 7.68 21.07 25.08
N SER A 401 6.78 21.76 24.38
CA SER A 401 5.94 21.17 23.33
C SER A 401 6.77 20.57 22.20
N TYR A 402 7.78 21.29 21.69
CA TYR A 402 8.63 20.76 20.62
C TYR A 402 9.43 19.53 21.05
N ARG A 403 10.01 19.56 22.25
CA ARG A 403 10.74 18.40 22.80
C ARG A 403 9.83 17.19 23.01
N SER A 404 8.58 17.42 23.41
CA SER A 404 7.58 16.34 23.55
C SER A 404 7.27 15.71 22.19
N ILE A 405 7.02 16.53 21.17
CA ILE A 405 6.77 16.07 19.80
C ILE A 405 7.98 15.30 19.26
N GLU A 406 9.19 15.83 19.45
CA GLU A 406 10.44 15.18 19.03
C GLU A 406 10.63 13.81 19.73
N ALA A 407 10.34 13.73 21.03
CA ALA A 407 10.43 12.48 21.78
C ALA A 407 9.41 11.44 21.29
N GLU A 408 8.17 11.84 21.02
CA GLU A 408 7.14 10.94 20.46
C GLU A 408 7.49 10.47 19.06
N ILE A 409 7.93 11.37 18.17
CA ILE A 409 8.42 11.00 16.84
C ILE A 409 9.55 9.99 16.98
N GLY A 410 10.53 10.24 17.85
CA GLY A 410 11.63 9.32 18.11
C GLY A 410 11.19 7.96 18.63
N TYR A 411 10.11 7.90 19.43
CA TYR A 411 9.51 6.62 19.85
C TYR A 411 8.90 5.87 18.65
N HIS A 412 8.03 6.53 17.88
CA HIS A 412 7.38 5.91 16.72
C HIS A 412 8.38 5.47 15.64
N SER A 413 9.44 6.24 15.41
CA SER A 413 10.51 5.85 14.48
C SER A 413 11.22 4.56 14.91
N ARG A 414 11.51 4.41 16.21
CA ARG A 414 12.13 3.20 16.76
C ARG A 414 11.22 1.98 16.71
N GLU A 415 9.92 2.17 16.92
CA GLU A 415 8.93 1.09 16.75
C GLU A 415 8.90 0.58 15.31
N ILE A 416 8.93 1.49 14.32
CA ILE A 416 8.99 1.11 12.89
C ILE A 416 10.25 0.29 12.59
N LEU A 417 11.41 0.77 13.04
CA LEU A 417 12.69 0.07 12.86
C LEU A 417 12.68 -1.29 13.58
N GLY A 418 12.15 -1.34 14.80
CA GLY A 418 12.10 -2.55 15.61
C GLY A 418 11.25 -3.66 15.01
N ILE A 419 10.10 -3.31 14.41
CA ILE A 419 9.29 -4.28 13.64
C ILE A 419 10.06 -4.77 12.41
N GLY A 420 10.80 -3.89 11.73
CA GLY A 420 11.66 -4.28 10.60
C GLY A 420 12.80 -5.22 11.01
N LEU A 421 13.40 -5.00 12.18
CA LEU A 421 14.49 -5.81 12.73
C LEU A 421 14.07 -7.23 13.12
N ALA A 422 12.79 -7.44 13.45
CA ALA A 422 12.24 -8.78 13.71
C ALA A 422 12.18 -9.68 12.47
N ARG A 423 12.69 -9.22 11.31
CA ARG A 423 12.74 -9.96 10.04
C ARG A 423 11.38 -10.56 9.64
N PRO A 424 10.33 -9.72 9.55
CA PRO A 424 9.00 -10.21 9.19
C PRO A 424 8.98 -10.72 7.73
N ASP A 425 7.91 -11.41 7.35
CA ASP A 425 7.75 -11.96 6.00
C ASP A 425 7.89 -10.90 4.90
N GLY A 426 8.26 -11.35 3.69
CA GLY A 426 8.51 -10.46 2.55
C GLY A 426 7.35 -9.50 2.23
N GLY A 427 6.10 -9.93 2.45
CA GLY A 427 4.92 -9.07 2.29
C GLY A 427 4.95 -7.86 3.22
N VAL A 428 5.28 -8.05 4.50
CA VAL A 428 5.42 -6.98 5.51
C VAL A 428 6.58 -6.06 5.13
N ARG A 429 7.72 -6.66 4.77
CA ARG A 429 8.93 -5.93 4.40
C ARG A 429 8.71 -4.99 3.21
N ILE A 430 8.04 -5.44 2.15
CA ILE A 430 7.67 -4.56 1.02
C ILE A 430 6.81 -3.38 1.48
N ASN A 431 5.81 -3.63 2.33
CA ASN A 431 4.93 -2.58 2.83
C ASN A 431 5.62 -1.69 3.88
N SER A 432 6.74 -2.12 4.47
CA SER A 432 7.52 -1.32 5.41
C SER A 432 8.37 -0.23 4.76
N LEU A 433 8.53 -0.23 3.42
CA LEU A 433 9.38 0.72 2.69
C LEU A 433 9.06 2.17 3.05
N GLN A 434 7.79 2.57 2.94
CA GLN A 434 7.40 3.95 3.18
C GLN A 434 7.45 4.34 4.67
N PRO A 435 6.98 3.49 5.62
CA PRO A 435 7.23 3.72 7.06
C PRO A 435 8.72 3.87 7.40
N LEU A 436 9.60 3.01 6.88
CA LEU A 436 11.04 3.07 7.12
C LEU A 436 11.66 4.35 6.58
N PHE A 437 11.22 4.79 5.40
CA PHE A 437 11.68 6.05 4.83
C PHE A 437 11.26 7.23 5.71
N VAL A 438 9.97 7.34 6.08
CA VAL A 438 9.48 8.42 6.96
C VAL A 438 10.20 8.40 8.30
N ALA A 439 10.35 7.22 8.93
CA ALA A 439 11.11 7.10 10.15
C ALA A 439 12.55 7.60 9.96
N GLY A 440 13.21 7.21 8.88
CA GLY A 440 14.56 7.63 8.51
C GLY A 440 14.73 9.16 8.46
N GLN A 441 13.76 9.88 7.91
CA GLN A 441 13.80 11.35 7.86
C GLN A 441 13.79 11.98 9.26
N CYS A 442 13.25 11.28 10.26
CA CYS A 442 13.17 11.74 11.64
C CYS A 442 14.35 11.27 12.53
N LEU A 443 15.20 10.35 12.06
CA LEU A 443 16.28 9.80 12.89
C LEU A 443 17.43 10.79 13.06
N THR A 444 17.98 10.85 14.27
CA THR A 444 19.16 11.66 14.62
C THR A 444 20.38 10.82 14.99
N ASP A 445 20.19 9.62 15.57
CA ASP A 445 21.30 8.71 15.89
C ASP A 445 21.84 8.03 14.62
N ALA A 446 23.15 8.13 14.40
CA ALA A 446 23.83 7.55 13.24
C ALA A 446 23.72 6.01 13.15
N ARG A 447 23.59 5.32 14.29
CA ARG A 447 23.36 3.85 14.33
C ARG A 447 21.97 3.49 13.83
N GLU A 448 20.97 4.26 14.24
CA GLU A 448 19.57 4.06 13.81
C GLU A 448 19.44 4.38 12.31
N ARG A 449 20.06 5.46 11.83
CA ARG A 449 20.13 5.80 10.40
C ARG A 449 20.73 4.67 9.55
N ARG A 450 21.87 4.12 9.97
CA ARG A 450 22.49 2.96 9.30
C ARG A 450 21.58 1.73 9.30
N THR A 451 20.81 1.52 10.38
CA THR A 451 19.81 0.46 10.44
C THR A 451 18.68 0.66 9.44
N ALA A 452 18.14 1.88 9.30
CA ALA A 452 17.15 2.19 8.28
C ALA A 452 17.65 1.89 6.86
N ILE A 453 18.89 2.30 6.53
CA ILE A 453 19.51 2.01 5.23
C ILE A 453 19.65 0.50 5.00
N ARG A 454 20.11 -0.26 6.00
CA ARG A 454 20.23 -1.72 5.89
C ARG A 454 18.89 -2.39 5.64
N LEU A 455 17.84 -1.99 6.35
CA LEU A 455 16.49 -2.55 6.17
C LEU A 455 15.95 -2.25 4.76
N LEU A 456 16.10 -1.01 4.27
CA LEU A 456 15.70 -0.63 2.92
C LEU A 456 16.46 -1.42 1.86
N ARG A 457 17.79 -1.45 1.91
CA ARG A 457 18.62 -2.22 0.95
C ARG A 457 18.32 -3.71 0.98
N ALA A 458 18.02 -4.27 2.16
CA ALA A 458 17.65 -5.67 2.27
C ALA A 458 16.32 -5.97 1.57
N ILE A 459 15.34 -5.05 1.61
CA ILE A 459 14.08 -5.21 0.85
C ILE A 459 14.39 -5.34 -0.64
N GLU A 460 15.25 -4.48 -1.19
CA GLU A 460 15.60 -4.55 -2.62
C GLU A 460 16.41 -5.79 -2.96
N ALA A 461 17.41 -6.13 -2.16
CA ALA A 461 18.26 -7.28 -2.40
C ALA A 461 17.49 -8.61 -2.34
N ASP A 462 16.60 -8.79 -1.35
CA ASP A 462 15.91 -10.06 -1.11
C ASP A 462 14.63 -10.21 -1.93
N LEU A 463 13.93 -9.09 -2.19
CA LEU A 463 12.56 -9.11 -2.74
C LEU A 463 12.49 -8.43 -4.11
N GLY A 464 13.54 -7.73 -4.53
CA GLY A 464 13.60 -7.04 -5.81
C GLY A 464 12.75 -5.77 -5.84
N TRP A 465 12.30 -5.24 -4.71
CA TRP A 465 11.54 -3.98 -4.67
C TRP A 465 12.49 -2.78 -4.74
N ALA A 466 12.28 -1.84 -5.66
CA ALA A 466 13.12 -0.65 -5.73
C ALA A 466 13.01 0.16 -4.41
N THR A 467 14.15 0.41 -3.76
CA THR A 467 14.29 1.17 -2.51
C THR A 467 15.50 2.09 -2.53
N GLU A 468 16.48 1.84 -3.40
CA GLU A 468 17.74 2.60 -3.43
C GLU A 468 17.51 4.09 -3.67
N TYR A 469 16.48 4.47 -4.44
CA TYR A 469 16.12 5.87 -4.62
C TYR A 469 15.78 6.58 -3.29
N ARG A 470 15.14 5.88 -2.35
CA ARG A 470 14.87 6.40 -0.99
C ARG A 470 16.12 6.41 -0.12
N VAL A 471 16.99 5.42 -0.27
CA VAL A 471 18.31 5.41 0.40
C VAL A 471 19.13 6.64 0.00
N GLN A 472 19.24 6.91 -1.30
CA GLN A 472 19.96 8.09 -1.81
C GLN A 472 19.32 9.40 -1.32
N GLN A 473 18.00 9.46 -1.24
CA GLN A 473 17.30 10.61 -0.68
C GLN A 473 17.66 10.83 0.82
N LEU A 474 17.60 9.78 1.63
CA LEU A 474 17.97 9.87 3.06
C LEU A 474 19.45 10.28 3.25
N LEU A 475 20.36 9.68 2.48
CA LEU A 475 21.78 10.05 2.53
C LEU A 475 21.99 11.53 2.21
N LYS A 476 21.33 12.04 1.18
CA LYS A 476 21.36 13.46 0.82
C LYS A 476 20.81 14.35 1.95
N GLU A 477 19.67 14.00 2.52
CA GLU A 477 19.03 14.76 3.61
C GLU A 477 19.90 14.79 4.88
N TRP A 478 20.65 13.72 5.15
CA TRP A 478 21.57 13.66 6.29
C TRP A 478 22.95 14.26 6.02
N GLY A 479 23.25 14.66 4.77
CA GLY A 479 24.58 15.10 4.35
C GLY A 479 25.63 13.97 4.40
N TRP A 480 25.22 12.72 4.20
CA TRP A 480 26.09 11.54 4.21
C TRP A 480 26.49 11.15 2.79
N ASP A 481 27.71 10.62 2.62
CA ASP A 481 28.16 9.98 1.39
C ASP A 481 28.16 8.45 1.52
N GLU A 482 28.24 7.74 0.39
CA GLU A 482 28.38 6.27 0.37
C GLU A 482 29.67 5.78 1.05
N GLY A 483 30.68 6.66 1.13
CA GLY A 483 31.96 6.38 1.80
C GLY A 483 31.82 6.24 3.31
N PHE A 484 30.93 7.02 3.93
CA PHE A 484 30.65 7.05 5.36
C PHE A 484 30.05 5.73 5.86
N LEU A 485 29.33 5.01 4.99
CA LEU A 485 28.81 3.67 5.29
C LEU A 485 29.91 2.60 5.26
N ARG A 486 30.98 2.80 4.48
CA ARG A 486 32.09 1.85 4.33
C ARG A 486 33.24 2.09 5.30
N SER A 487 33.51 3.34 5.68
CA SER A 487 34.62 3.69 6.57
C SER A 487 34.42 3.20 8.00
N VAL A 488 33.16 3.07 8.45
CA VAL A 488 32.81 2.63 9.82
C VAL A 488 32.68 1.09 9.92
N ALA A 489 32.51 0.38 8.80
CA ALA A 489 32.51 -1.09 8.78
C ALA A 489 33.94 -1.68 8.70
N GLY A 490 34.95 -0.84 8.47
CA GLY A 490 36.36 -1.23 8.30
C GLY A 490 37.31 -0.82 9.44
N THR A 491 36.78 -0.31 10.55
CA THR A 491 37.53 0.06 11.78
C THR A 491 36.92 -0.64 12.98
#